data_AF-A0A371J848-F1
#
_entry.id   AF-A0A371J848-F1
#
_cell.length_a   1.000
_cell.length_b   1.000
_cell.length_c   1.000
_cell.angle_alpha   90.00
_cell.angle_beta   90.00
_cell.angle_gamma   90.00
#
_symmetry.space_group_name_H-M   'P 1'
#
loop_
_entity.id
_entity.type
_entity.pdbx_description
1 polymer ?
#
loop_
_entity_poly.entity_id
_entity_poly.type
_entity_poly.pdbx_seq_one_letter_code
_entity_poly.pdbx_strand_id
1 'polypeptide(L)'
;METNSLKEYCLTVIKSDWLAASTSFPEFIAEISPLKKDENMLYIQENSFIFNKQLKRFPRLYLLRKRWKKKMFKLFENILTHETIIGIHNYMDKQDLDALQSELMQFLCQTRSFAPELNFDGIGQAIRNYIVYAMFKQLNCQKAGFNQACFGYSMLYPFTDNYIDNPDITNQQKAEYNRVIRDKIQGKTICSKSIHTQKTCDLLRAIEDKYPRSSHKDIYDLLLMMLEAQEDSMQQQCMENTLTQSERLDISIYKG
;
A
#
# COMPACT_ATOMS: atom_id res chain seq x y z
N MET A 1 23.74 -0.84 -0.73
CA MET A 1 23.87 0.54 -0.23
C MET A 1 23.63 0.49 1.26
N GLU A 2 24.55 1.01 2.07
CA GLU A 2 24.29 1.19 3.51
C GLU A 2 23.17 2.21 3.69
N THR A 3 22.30 2.03 4.69
CA THR A 3 21.10 2.87 4.91
C THR A 3 21.41 4.38 4.96
N ASN A 4 22.53 4.77 5.55
CA ASN A 4 22.98 6.16 5.61
C ASN A 4 23.27 6.76 4.22
N SER A 5 23.73 5.94 3.27
CA SER A 5 24.03 6.41 1.91
C SER A 5 22.78 6.78 1.10
N LEU A 6 21.62 6.19 1.40
CA LEU A 6 20.38 6.50 0.68
C LEU A 6 19.76 7.81 1.18
N LYS A 7 19.67 8.00 2.51
CA LYS A 7 19.15 9.25 3.09
C LYS A 7 19.99 10.43 2.64
N GLU A 8 21.32 10.28 2.66
CA GLU A 8 22.23 11.29 2.13
C GLU A 8 21.97 11.57 0.64
N TYR A 9 21.91 10.52 -0.19
CA TYR A 9 21.61 10.66 -1.62
C TYR A 9 20.29 11.41 -1.89
N CYS A 10 19.22 11.11 -1.15
CA CYS A 10 17.95 11.82 -1.27
C CYS A 10 18.09 13.31 -0.93
N LEU A 11 18.77 13.62 0.19
CA LEU A 11 18.90 15.00 0.67
C LEU A 11 19.90 15.83 -0.13
N THR A 12 20.83 15.21 -0.85
CA THR A 12 21.80 15.91 -1.69
C THR A 12 21.38 15.94 -3.16
N VAL A 13 21.19 14.77 -3.78
CA VAL A 13 20.97 14.65 -5.23
C VAL A 13 19.51 14.93 -5.57
N ILE A 14 18.59 14.16 -4.98
CA ILE A 14 17.16 14.29 -5.30
C ILE A 14 16.63 15.68 -4.92
N LYS A 15 17.07 16.23 -3.78
CA LYS A 15 16.72 17.61 -3.39
C LYS A 15 17.25 18.66 -4.36
N SER A 16 18.50 18.52 -4.82
CA SER A 16 19.06 19.43 -5.81
C SER A 16 18.27 19.36 -7.11
N ASP A 17 17.97 18.15 -7.60
CA ASP A 17 17.20 17.95 -8.83
C ASP A 17 15.78 18.50 -8.69
N TRP A 18 15.12 18.28 -7.55
CA TRP A 18 13.78 18.83 -7.26
C TRP A 18 13.77 20.36 -7.27
N LEU A 19 14.77 21.00 -6.66
CA LEU A 19 14.86 22.46 -6.61
C LEU A 19 15.22 23.08 -7.97
N ALA A 20 15.93 22.32 -8.82
CA ALA A 20 16.26 22.73 -10.18
C ALA A 20 15.17 22.39 -11.21
N ALA A 21 14.21 21.53 -10.86
CA ALA A 21 13.16 21.08 -11.76
C ALA A 21 12.26 22.24 -12.21
N SER A 22 11.80 22.15 -13.46
CA SER A 22 10.82 23.10 -13.98
C SER A 22 9.49 22.99 -13.22
N THR A 23 8.83 24.13 -13.00
CA THR A 23 7.46 24.19 -12.49
C THR A 23 6.41 23.95 -13.57
N SER A 24 6.82 23.85 -14.84
CA SER A 24 5.95 23.49 -15.96
C SER A 24 5.56 22.01 -15.93
N PHE A 25 4.37 21.68 -16.45
CA PHE A 25 3.96 20.30 -16.60
C PHE A 25 4.93 19.55 -17.55
N PRO A 26 5.35 18.31 -17.24
CA PRO A 26 6.32 17.59 -18.06
C PRO A 26 5.77 17.27 -19.46
N GLU A 27 6.51 17.61 -20.51
CA GLU A 27 6.10 17.41 -21.92
C GLU A 27 5.92 15.93 -22.30
N PHE A 28 6.57 15.01 -21.59
CA PHE A 28 6.50 13.58 -21.83
C PHE A 28 5.29 12.89 -21.18
N ILE A 29 4.46 13.64 -20.43
CA ILE A 29 3.22 13.13 -19.83
C ILE A 29 2.04 13.81 -20.53
N ALA A 30 1.01 13.02 -20.86
CA ALA A 30 -0.23 13.58 -21.38
C ALA A 30 -1.02 14.25 -20.24
N GLU A 31 -1.31 15.55 -20.37
CA GLU A 31 -2.13 16.24 -19.39
C GLU A 31 -3.59 15.79 -19.48
N ILE A 32 -4.16 15.39 -18.34
CA ILE A 32 -5.58 15.02 -18.25
C ILE A 32 -6.40 16.30 -18.05
N SER A 33 -7.32 16.56 -18.98
CA SER A 33 -8.19 17.75 -18.93
C SER A 33 -9.05 17.78 -17.65
N PRO A 34 -9.44 18.96 -17.15
CA PRO A 34 -10.33 19.07 -15.99
C PRO A 34 -11.64 18.29 -16.16
N LEU A 35 -12.28 18.36 -17.33
CA LEU A 35 -13.49 17.60 -17.63
C LEU A 35 -13.24 16.08 -17.50
N LYS A 36 -12.11 15.59 -18.01
CA LYS A 36 -11.77 14.18 -17.91
C LYS A 36 -11.46 13.76 -16.47
N LYS A 37 -10.88 14.64 -15.65
CA LYS A 37 -10.69 14.41 -14.21
C LYS A 37 -12.04 14.23 -13.49
N ASP A 38 -13.03 15.06 -13.81
CA ASP A 38 -14.37 14.97 -13.23
C ASP A 38 -15.09 13.68 -13.66
N GLU A 39 -15.03 13.30 -14.94
CA GLU A 39 -15.54 12.02 -15.44
C GLU A 39 -14.90 10.82 -14.72
N ASN A 40 -13.57 10.85 -14.57
CA ASN A 40 -12.83 9.80 -13.89
C ASN A 40 -13.22 9.70 -12.41
N MET A 41 -13.44 10.84 -11.75
CA MET A 41 -13.89 10.89 -10.35
C MET A 41 -15.28 10.27 -10.19
N LEU A 42 -16.24 10.63 -11.05
CA LEU A 42 -17.58 10.04 -11.05
C LEU A 42 -17.52 8.52 -11.28
N TYR A 43 -16.74 8.08 -12.27
CA TYR A 43 -16.53 6.65 -12.54
C TYR A 43 -15.98 5.90 -11.32
N ILE A 44 -14.97 6.46 -10.63
CA ILE A 44 -14.42 5.86 -9.41
C ILE A 44 -15.48 5.76 -8.32
N GLN A 45 -16.26 6.83 -8.11
CA GLN A 45 -17.28 6.88 -7.06
C GLN A 45 -18.38 5.83 -7.28
N GLU A 46 -18.89 5.73 -8.50
CA GLU A 46 -19.93 4.75 -8.87
C GLU A 46 -19.43 3.31 -8.71
N ASN A 47 -18.26 3.00 -9.25
CA ASN A 47 -17.68 1.66 -9.15
C ASN A 47 -17.34 1.32 -7.69
N SER A 48 -16.81 2.27 -6.92
CA SER A 48 -16.55 2.10 -5.48
C SER A 48 -17.83 1.78 -4.71
N PHE A 49 -18.94 2.47 -5.01
CA PHE A 49 -20.23 2.18 -4.39
C PHE A 49 -20.71 0.76 -4.70
N ILE A 50 -20.63 0.33 -5.96
CA ILE A 50 -21.02 -1.02 -6.40
C ILE A 50 -20.14 -2.07 -5.71
N PHE A 51 -18.82 -1.87 -5.68
CA PHE A 51 -17.87 -2.76 -5.02
C PHE A 51 -18.13 -2.87 -3.53
N ASN A 52 -18.27 -1.74 -2.83
CA ASN A 52 -18.53 -1.71 -1.40
C ASN A 52 -19.84 -2.44 -1.05
N LYS A 53 -20.90 -2.23 -1.86
CA LYS A 53 -22.17 -2.94 -1.70
C LYS A 53 -22.03 -4.45 -1.83
N GLN A 54 -21.23 -4.95 -2.79
CA GLN A 54 -20.97 -6.39 -2.90
C GLN A 54 -20.08 -6.90 -1.77
N LEU A 55 -19.04 -6.16 -1.37
CA LEU A 55 -18.14 -6.53 -0.28
C LEU A 55 -18.88 -6.70 1.05
N LYS A 56 -19.80 -5.78 1.39
CA LYS A 56 -20.65 -5.88 2.60
C LYS A 56 -21.56 -7.12 2.59
N ARG A 57 -21.83 -7.69 1.41
CA ARG A 57 -22.63 -8.92 1.24
C ARG A 57 -21.77 -10.20 1.27
N PHE A 58 -20.51 -10.11 1.74
CA PHE A 58 -19.65 -11.28 1.88
C PHE A 58 -20.28 -12.31 2.83
N PRO A 59 -20.60 -13.53 2.36
CA PRO A 59 -21.41 -14.44 3.14
C PRO A 59 -20.56 -15.22 4.16
N ARG A 60 -21.12 -15.36 5.38
CA ARG A 60 -20.53 -16.20 6.44
C ARG A 60 -20.50 -17.67 6.04
N LEU A 61 -21.59 -18.18 5.45
CA LEU A 61 -21.74 -19.57 5.00
C LEU A 61 -20.90 -19.86 3.75
N TYR A 62 -20.11 -20.93 3.81
CA TYR A 62 -19.20 -21.35 2.74
C TYR A 62 -19.91 -21.57 1.39
N LEU A 63 -21.07 -22.21 1.38
CA LEU A 63 -21.84 -22.52 0.16
C LEU A 63 -22.26 -21.26 -0.61
N LEU A 64 -22.56 -20.17 0.10
CA LEU A 64 -22.95 -18.89 -0.51
C LEU A 64 -21.75 -18.11 -1.06
N ARG A 65 -20.53 -18.41 -0.59
CA ARG A 65 -19.29 -17.74 -1.07
C ARG A 65 -19.06 -17.98 -2.55
N LYS A 66 -19.48 -19.13 -3.11
CA LYS A 66 -19.33 -19.43 -4.54
C LYS A 66 -20.08 -18.41 -5.41
N ARG A 67 -21.34 -18.12 -5.07
CA ARG A 67 -22.16 -17.12 -5.80
C ARG A 67 -21.61 -15.71 -5.64
N TRP A 68 -21.18 -15.35 -4.43
CA TRP A 68 -20.55 -14.07 -4.16
C TRP A 68 -19.25 -13.89 -4.95
N LYS A 69 -18.37 -14.89 -4.93
CA LYS A 69 -17.11 -14.91 -5.69
C LYS A 69 -17.37 -14.69 -7.18
N LYS A 70 -18.36 -15.37 -7.77
CA LYS A 70 -18.72 -15.18 -9.19
C LYS A 70 -19.15 -13.74 -9.51
N LYS A 71 -19.92 -13.10 -8.63
CA LYS A 71 -20.33 -11.70 -8.81
C LYS A 71 -19.16 -10.73 -8.71
N MET A 72 -18.32 -10.91 -7.68
CA MET A 72 -17.11 -10.09 -7.50
C MET A 72 -16.11 -10.27 -8.65
N PHE A 73 -15.93 -11.51 -9.11
CA PHE A 73 -15.07 -11.82 -10.24
C PHE A 73 -15.51 -11.02 -11.47
N LYS A 74 -16.80 -11.07 -11.84
CA LYS A 74 -17.34 -10.29 -12.96
C LYS A 74 -17.19 -8.78 -12.78
N LEU A 75 -17.23 -8.26 -11.55
CA LEU A 75 -16.98 -6.85 -11.29
C LEU A 75 -15.52 -6.47 -11.56
N PHE A 76 -14.56 -7.28 -11.10
CA PHE A 76 -13.15 -7.04 -11.44
C PHE A 76 -12.89 -7.19 -12.93
N GLU A 77 -13.50 -8.17 -13.58
CA GLU A 77 -13.40 -8.36 -15.03
C GLU A 77 -13.77 -7.05 -15.73
N ASN A 78 -14.96 -6.53 -15.40
CA ASN A 78 -15.49 -5.34 -16.00
C ASN A 78 -14.61 -4.10 -15.75
N ILE A 79 -14.06 -3.95 -14.54
CA ILE A 79 -13.14 -2.83 -14.26
C ILE A 79 -11.85 -3.02 -15.05
N LEU A 80 -11.16 -4.14 -14.89
CA LEU A 80 -9.84 -4.35 -15.47
C LEU A 80 -9.84 -4.21 -17.00
N THR A 81 -10.91 -4.60 -17.68
CA THR A 81 -11.00 -4.53 -19.14
C THR A 81 -11.55 -3.21 -19.71
N HIS A 82 -12.14 -2.33 -18.90
CA HIS A 82 -12.80 -1.10 -19.40
C HIS A 82 -12.36 0.20 -18.72
N GLU A 83 -11.77 0.14 -17.52
CA GLU A 83 -11.31 1.34 -16.84
C GLU A 83 -10.16 1.99 -17.61
N THR A 84 -10.22 3.30 -17.83
CA THR A 84 -9.22 4.05 -18.64
C THR A 84 -8.31 4.92 -17.78
N ILE A 85 -8.38 4.79 -16.45
CA ILE A 85 -7.67 5.65 -15.50
C ILE A 85 -6.24 5.13 -15.33
N ILE A 86 -6.12 3.83 -15.04
CA ILE A 86 -4.85 3.12 -15.04
C ILE A 86 -4.61 2.53 -16.44
N GLY A 87 -5.66 2.02 -17.09
CA GLY A 87 -5.61 1.50 -18.45
C GLY A 87 -4.77 0.24 -18.56
N ILE A 88 -4.75 -0.61 -17.53
CA ILE A 88 -3.86 -1.77 -17.43
C ILE A 88 -4.07 -2.79 -18.57
N HIS A 89 -5.29 -2.87 -19.10
CA HIS A 89 -5.65 -3.72 -20.23
C HIS A 89 -5.00 -3.33 -21.56
N ASN A 90 -4.45 -2.12 -21.66
CA ASN A 90 -3.71 -1.70 -22.85
C ASN A 90 -2.29 -2.29 -22.89
N TYR A 91 -1.80 -2.81 -21.76
CA TYR A 91 -0.41 -3.24 -21.58
C TYR A 91 -0.26 -4.71 -21.18
N MET A 92 -1.35 -5.33 -20.71
CA MET A 92 -1.39 -6.76 -20.37
C MET A 92 -2.21 -7.51 -21.42
N ASP A 93 -1.73 -8.70 -21.79
CA ASP A 93 -2.53 -9.60 -22.60
C ASP A 93 -3.67 -10.21 -21.77
N LYS A 94 -4.57 -10.95 -22.43
CA LYS A 94 -5.72 -11.57 -21.75
C LYS A 94 -5.30 -12.54 -20.64
N GLN A 95 -4.22 -13.30 -20.83
CA GLN A 95 -3.76 -14.28 -19.86
C GLN A 95 -3.26 -13.59 -18.59
N ASP A 96 -2.51 -12.51 -18.74
CA ASP A 96 -2.01 -11.70 -17.63
C ASP A 96 -3.14 -10.98 -16.89
N LEU A 97 -4.15 -10.47 -17.62
CA LEU A 97 -5.34 -9.86 -17.01
C LEU A 97 -6.16 -10.88 -16.19
N ASP A 98 -6.38 -12.08 -16.73
CA ASP A 98 -7.09 -13.16 -16.04
C ASP A 98 -6.33 -13.61 -14.77
N ALA A 99 -5.00 -13.64 -14.84
CA ALA A 99 -4.13 -13.91 -13.71
C ALA A 99 -4.23 -12.82 -12.63
N LEU A 100 -4.11 -11.55 -13.02
CA LEU A 100 -4.23 -10.40 -12.11
C LEU A 100 -5.59 -10.39 -11.41
N GLN A 101 -6.67 -10.62 -12.16
CA GLN A 101 -8.02 -10.73 -11.62
C GLN A 101 -8.11 -11.84 -10.57
N SER A 102 -7.52 -13.01 -10.85
CA SER A 102 -7.49 -14.14 -9.93
C SER A 102 -6.73 -13.81 -8.65
N GLU A 103 -5.60 -13.11 -8.76
CA GLU A 103 -4.82 -12.64 -7.62
C GLU A 103 -5.57 -11.61 -6.77
N LEU A 104 -6.21 -10.62 -7.38
CA LEU A 104 -7.01 -9.62 -6.67
C LEU A 104 -8.21 -10.25 -5.95
N MET A 105 -8.81 -11.27 -6.55
CA MET A 105 -9.86 -12.06 -5.92
C MET A 105 -9.35 -12.87 -4.72
N GLN A 106 -8.17 -13.46 -4.83
CA GLN A 106 -7.51 -14.15 -3.72
C GLN A 106 -7.16 -13.16 -2.60
N PHE A 107 -6.57 -12.02 -2.95
CA PHE A 107 -6.25 -10.92 -2.04
C PHE A 107 -7.47 -10.52 -1.22
N LEU A 108 -8.59 -10.20 -1.87
CA LEU A 108 -9.83 -9.84 -1.18
C LEU A 108 -10.35 -10.93 -0.25
N CYS A 109 -10.36 -12.18 -0.69
CA CYS A 109 -10.82 -13.29 0.14
C CYS A 109 -9.96 -13.43 1.39
N GLN A 110 -8.64 -13.25 1.24
CA GLN A 110 -7.69 -13.31 2.33
C GLN A 110 -7.85 -12.11 3.26
N THR A 111 -7.97 -10.89 2.74
CA THR A 111 -8.25 -9.69 3.54
C THR A 111 -9.53 -9.87 4.36
N ARG A 112 -10.61 -10.40 3.77
CA ARG A 112 -11.88 -10.63 4.49
C ARG A 112 -11.81 -11.73 5.55
N SER A 113 -10.86 -12.65 5.43
CA SER A 113 -10.63 -13.68 6.43
C SER A 113 -9.71 -13.18 7.54
N PHE A 114 -8.69 -12.40 7.19
CA PHE A 114 -7.66 -11.89 8.11
C PHE A 114 -8.13 -10.67 8.92
N ALA A 115 -8.80 -9.71 8.26
CA ALA A 115 -9.25 -8.45 8.83
C ALA A 115 -10.72 -8.17 8.43
N PRO A 116 -11.69 -8.96 8.94
CA PRO A 116 -13.10 -8.75 8.65
C PRO A 116 -13.61 -7.37 9.09
N GLU A 117 -12.97 -6.74 10.06
CA GLU A 117 -13.26 -5.39 10.57
C GLU A 117 -12.85 -4.28 9.60
N LEU A 118 -11.97 -4.56 8.62
CA LEU A 118 -11.44 -3.54 7.74
C LEU A 118 -12.56 -3.01 6.80
N ASN A 119 -12.72 -1.68 6.81
CA ASN A 119 -13.70 -1.00 5.97
C ASN A 119 -13.26 -0.99 4.48
N PHE A 120 -14.10 -0.42 3.62
CA PHE A 120 -13.82 -0.38 2.19
C PHE A 120 -12.55 0.43 1.87
N ASP A 121 -12.35 1.55 2.55
CA ASP A 121 -11.24 2.47 2.26
C ASP A 121 -9.89 1.84 2.59
N GLY A 122 -9.77 1.16 3.74
CA GLY A 122 -8.57 0.42 4.12
C GLY A 122 -8.28 -0.76 3.17
N ILE A 123 -9.32 -1.42 2.64
CA ILE A 123 -9.15 -2.46 1.63
C ILE A 123 -8.70 -1.87 0.29
N GLY A 124 -9.27 -0.73 -0.08
CA GLY A 124 -8.83 0.03 -1.25
C GLY A 124 -7.36 0.44 -1.14
N GLN A 125 -6.92 0.90 0.02
CA GLN A 125 -5.52 1.26 0.29
C GLN A 125 -4.59 0.06 0.08
N ALA A 126 -4.96 -1.11 0.62
CA ALA A 126 -4.18 -2.32 0.45
C ALA A 126 -4.16 -2.81 -1.02
N ILE A 127 -5.31 -2.79 -1.70
CA ILE A 127 -5.40 -3.19 -3.11
C ILE A 127 -4.55 -2.28 -4.01
N ARG A 128 -4.58 -0.96 -3.79
CA ARG A 128 -3.76 -0.01 -4.58
C ARG A 128 -2.28 -0.37 -4.49
N ASN A 129 -1.78 -0.67 -3.30
CA ASN A 129 -0.41 -1.14 -3.11
C ASN A 129 -0.12 -2.47 -3.82
N TYR A 130 -1.06 -3.42 -3.76
CA TYR A 130 -0.90 -4.71 -4.42
C TYR A 130 -0.89 -4.58 -5.95
N ILE A 131 -1.68 -3.67 -6.53
CA ILE A 131 -1.68 -3.39 -7.97
C ILE A 131 -0.32 -2.85 -8.42
N VAL A 132 0.31 -1.95 -7.65
CA VAL A 132 1.67 -1.47 -7.94
C VAL A 132 2.67 -2.64 -7.97
N TYR A 133 2.60 -3.54 -6.98
CA TYR A 133 3.41 -4.78 -7.02
C TYR A 133 3.13 -5.61 -8.27
N ALA A 134 1.86 -5.80 -8.65
CA ALA A 134 1.51 -6.57 -9.84
C ALA A 134 2.05 -5.93 -11.13
N MET A 135 2.07 -4.60 -11.23
CA MET A 135 2.71 -3.87 -12.32
C MET A 135 4.22 -4.15 -12.36
N PHE A 136 4.93 -4.00 -11.25
CA PHE A 136 6.37 -4.30 -11.19
C PHE A 136 6.68 -5.75 -11.55
N LYS A 137 5.85 -6.69 -11.09
CA LYS A 137 5.98 -8.11 -11.42
C LYS A 137 5.88 -8.33 -12.93
N GLN A 138 4.93 -7.69 -13.59
CA GLN A 138 4.75 -7.78 -15.04
C GLN A 138 5.90 -7.12 -15.81
N LEU A 139 6.34 -5.92 -15.39
CA LEU A 139 7.49 -5.22 -15.99
C LEU A 139 8.79 -6.04 -15.91
N ASN A 140 8.94 -6.88 -14.89
CA ASN A 140 10.09 -7.77 -14.71
C ASN A 140 9.87 -9.17 -15.29
N CYS A 141 8.83 -9.38 -16.12
CA CYS A 141 8.49 -10.66 -16.74
C CYS A 141 8.40 -11.83 -15.75
N GLN A 142 7.98 -11.56 -14.51
CA GLN A 142 7.83 -12.57 -13.48
C GLN A 142 6.51 -13.32 -13.65
N LYS A 143 6.48 -14.59 -13.21
CA LYS A 143 5.30 -15.44 -13.34
C LYS A 143 4.11 -14.89 -12.54
N ALA A 144 2.94 -14.99 -13.14
CA ALA A 144 1.65 -14.86 -12.46
C ALA A 144 1.58 -15.75 -11.22
N GLY A 145 0.89 -15.27 -10.19
CA GLY A 145 0.74 -15.98 -8.92
C GLY A 145 0.60 -15.03 -7.75
N PHE A 146 -0.33 -15.37 -6.85
CA PHE A 146 -0.54 -14.65 -5.61
C PHE A 146 0.68 -14.75 -4.70
N ASN A 147 1.19 -13.61 -4.24
CA ASN A 147 2.36 -13.54 -3.36
C ASN A 147 1.97 -13.14 -1.94
N GLN A 148 2.17 -14.07 -1.00
CA GLN A 148 1.84 -13.90 0.42
C GLN A 148 2.62 -12.77 1.09
N ALA A 149 3.89 -12.55 0.72
CA ALA A 149 4.70 -11.47 1.27
C ALA A 149 4.19 -10.11 0.78
N CYS A 150 3.83 -10.02 -0.51
CA CYS A 150 3.27 -8.81 -1.08
C CYS A 150 1.89 -8.50 -0.53
N PHE A 151 1.06 -9.53 -0.27
CA PHE A 151 -0.16 -9.37 0.53
C PHE A 151 0.16 -8.78 1.91
N GLY A 152 1.14 -9.36 2.61
CA GLY A 152 1.60 -8.90 3.92
C GLY A 152 1.95 -7.42 3.91
N TYR A 153 2.83 -7.04 2.99
CA TYR A 153 3.29 -5.66 2.79
C TYR A 153 2.14 -4.71 2.43
N SER A 154 1.32 -5.04 1.44
CA SER A 154 0.20 -4.18 1.02
C SER A 154 -0.82 -3.96 2.14
N MET A 155 -1.03 -4.96 3.00
CA MET A 155 -1.90 -4.87 4.16
C MET A 155 -1.28 -4.12 5.34
N LEU A 156 0.03 -3.80 5.34
CA LEU A 156 0.61 -2.97 6.40
C LEU A 156 -0.01 -1.58 6.39
N TYR A 157 -0.17 -0.96 5.21
CA TYR A 157 -0.70 0.41 5.05
C TYR A 157 -1.99 0.67 5.86
N PRO A 158 -3.07 -0.12 5.74
CA PRO A 158 -4.26 0.12 6.55
C PRO A 158 -4.08 -0.12 8.06
N PHE A 159 -3.02 -0.82 8.48
CA PHE A 159 -2.70 -1.09 9.89
C PHE A 159 -1.66 -0.12 10.46
N THR A 160 -0.85 0.49 9.62
CA THR A 160 0.18 1.47 10.00
C THR A 160 -0.37 2.87 9.82
N ASP A 161 -0.68 3.27 8.60
CA ASP A 161 -0.98 4.65 8.23
C ASP A 161 -2.25 5.10 8.93
N ASN A 162 -3.33 4.32 8.85
CA ASN A 162 -4.59 4.65 9.55
C ASN A 162 -4.43 4.71 11.07
N TYR A 163 -3.46 3.99 11.65
CA TYR A 163 -3.19 4.07 13.08
C TYR A 163 -2.41 5.34 13.44
N ILE A 164 -1.42 5.69 12.63
CA ILE A 164 -0.57 6.87 12.81
C ILE A 164 -1.34 8.16 12.50
N ASP A 165 -2.25 8.15 11.53
CA ASP A 165 -3.05 9.32 11.14
C ASP A 165 -4.29 9.51 12.03
N ASN A 166 -4.59 8.55 12.92
CA ASN A 166 -5.73 8.67 13.81
C ASN A 166 -5.49 9.77 14.88
N PRO A 167 -6.35 10.81 14.95
CA PRO A 167 -6.21 11.89 15.94
C PRO A 167 -6.53 11.43 17.38
N ASP A 168 -7.28 10.33 17.55
CA ASP A 168 -7.64 9.78 18.86
C ASP A 168 -6.51 8.96 19.49
N ILE A 169 -5.45 8.68 18.72
CA ILE A 169 -4.26 7.96 19.19
C ILE A 169 -3.20 8.98 19.61
N THR A 170 -2.73 8.88 20.85
CA THR A 170 -1.70 9.79 21.39
C THR A 170 -0.34 9.56 20.73
N ASN A 171 0.51 10.60 20.73
CA ASN A 171 1.89 10.49 20.24
C ASN A 171 2.68 9.38 20.95
N GLN A 172 2.46 9.19 22.25
CA GLN A 172 3.10 8.11 23.01
C GLN A 172 2.67 6.73 22.51
N GLN A 173 1.39 6.52 22.21
CA GLN A 173 0.89 5.26 21.65
C GLN A 173 1.45 5.00 20.25
N LYS A 174 1.52 6.03 19.40
CA LYS A 174 2.14 5.94 18.06
C LYS A 174 3.62 5.55 18.17
N ALA A 175 4.37 6.18 19.07
CA ALA A 175 5.77 5.86 19.32
C ALA A 175 5.97 4.43 19.85
N GLU A 176 5.13 3.97 20.79
CA GLU A 176 5.18 2.59 21.26
C GLU A 176 4.88 1.59 20.14
N TYR A 177 3.89 1.89 19.30
CA TYR A 177 3.52 1.04 18.17
C TYR A 177 4.64 0.94 17.13
N ASN A 178 5.26 2.06 16.74
CA ASN A 178 6.41 2.06 15.84
C ASN A 178 7.61 1.31 16.42
N ARG A 179 7.89 1.45 17.72
CA ARG A 179 8.93 0.66 18.40
C ARG A 179 8.68 -0.85 18.27
N VAL A 180 7.43 -1.29 18.45
CA VAL A 180 7.08 -2.71 18.28
C VAL A 180 7.29 -3.19 16.85
N ILE A 181 6.91 -2.39 15.85
CA ILE A 181 7.15 -2.71 14.43
C ILE A 181 8.66 -2.82 14.17
N ARG A 182 9.44 -1.85 14.64
CA ARG A 182 10.92 -1.85 14.55
C ARG A 182 11.51 -3.11 15.14
N ASP A 183 11.13 -3.45 16.38
CA ASP A 183 11.62 -4.62 17.08
C ASP A 183 11.26 -5.92 16.32
N LYS A 184 10.06 -6.01 15.73
CA LYS A 184 9.65 -7.15 14.90
C LYS A 184 10.47 -7.26 13.61
N ILE A 185 10.72 -6.15 12.92
CA ILE A 185 11.54 -6.12 11.70
C ILE A 185 12.98 -6.56 12.04
N GLN A 186 13.53 -6.10 13.16
CA GLN A 186 14.85 -6.50 13.68
C GLN A 186 14.92 -7.96 14.17
N GLY A 187 13.80 -8.68 14.21
CA GLY A 187 13.75 -10.09 14.59
C GLY A 187 13.68 -10.34 16.09
N LYS A 188 13.35 -9.33 16.90
CA LYS A 188 13.08 -9.52 18.33
C LYS A 188 11.74 -10.22 18.51
N THR A 189 11.64 -10.97 19.61
CA THR A 189 10.37 -11.61 20.01
C THR A 189 9.46 -10.55 20.61
N ILE A 190 8.25 -10.43 20.06
CA ILE A 190 7.25 -9.45 20.51
C ILE A 190 6.13 -10.16 21.25
N CYS A 191 5.83 -9.70 22.46
CA CYS A 191 4.57 -9.99 23.13
C CYS A 191 3.55 -8.93 22.71
N SER A 192 2.64 -9.27 21.79
CA SER A 192 1.62 -8.32 21.32
C SER A 192 0.68 -7.94 22.47
N LYS A 193 0.52 -6.64 22.71
CA LYS A 193 -0.40 -6.12 23.73
C LYS A 193 -1.83 -5.91 23.22
N SER A 194 -2.05 -6.02 21.91
CA SER A 194 -3.35 -5.81 21.27
C SER A 194 -3.53 -6.70 20.03
N ILE A 195 -4.78 -6.92 19.64
CA ILE A 195 -5.13 -7.62 18.39
C ILE A 195 -4.54 -6.89 17.17
N HIS A 196 -4.56 -5.55 17.18
CA HIS A 196 -4.00 -4.74 16.10
C HIS A 196 -2.51 -5.00 15.92
N THR A 197 -1.74 -4.95 17.02
CA THR A 197 -0.31 -5.25 17.02
C THR A 197 -0.01 -6.69 16.59
N GLN A 198 -0.82 -7.65 17.02
CA GLN A 198 -0.67 -9.05 16.61
C GLN A 198 -0.83 -9.19 15.09
N LYS A 199 -1.88 -8.57 14.51
CA LYS A 199 -2.10 -8.58 13.05
C LYS A 199 -0.93 -7.96 12.30
N THR A 200 -0.41 -6.82 12.75
CA THR A 200 0.79 -6.21 12.14
C THR A 200 2.00 -7.15 12.21
N CYS A 201 2.20 -7.85 13.33
CA CYS A 201 3.26 -8.86 13.44
C CYS A 201 3.05 -10.06 12.50
N ASP A 202 1.81 -10.48 12.29
CA ASP A 202 1.46 -11.57 11.36
C ASP A 202 1.71 -11.16 9.89
N LEU A 203 1.42 -9.92 9.53
CA LEU A 203 1.73 -9.36 8.21
C LEU A 203 3.24 -9.29 7.96
N LEU A 204 4.02 -8.85 8.95
CA LEU A 204 5.49 -8.88 8.86
C LEU A 204 6.04 -10.31 8.82
N ARG A 205 5.40 -11.25 9.53
CA ARG A 205 5.77 -12.68 9.42
C ARG A 205 5.51 -13.23 8.02
N ALA A 206 4.41 -12.84 7.37
CA ALA A 206 4.12 -13.26 5.99
C ALA A 206 5.22 -12.82 4.99
N ILE A 207 5.89 -11.69 5.24
CA ILE A 207 7.08 -11.26 4.48
C ILE A 207 8.26 -12.17 4.81
N GLU A 208 8.53 -12.39 6.10
CA GLU A 208 9.65 -13.20 6.60
C GLU A 208 9.61 -14.67 6.18
N ASP A 209 8.43 -15.28 6.18
CA ASP A 209 8.25 -16.68 5.77
C ASP A 209 8.65 -16.89 4.30
N LYS A 210 8.49 -15.86 3.47
CA LYS A 210 8.88 -15.88 2.04
C LYS A 210 10.31 -15.41 1.81
N TYR A 211 10.75 -14.42 2.57
CA TYR A 211 12.05 -13.76 2.43
C TYR A 211 12.75 -13.72 3.80
N PRO A 212 13.45 -14.80 4.20
CA PRO A 212 14.07 -14.86 5.51
C PRO A 212 15.17 -13.79 5.69
N ARG A 213 15.20 -13.12 6.84
CA ARG A 213 16.21 -12.09 7.20
C ARG A 213 17.65 -12.51 6.93
N SER A 214 17.98 -13.77 7.19
CA SER A 214 19.33 -14.31 7.02
C SER A 214 19.82 -14.28 5.56
N SER A 215 18.90 -14.21 4.60
CA SER A 215 19.19 -14.23 3.16
C SER A 215 18.72 -12.99 2.40
N HIS A 216 17.87 -12.15 3.01
CA HIS A 216 17.25 -10.98 2.37
C HIS A 216 17.35 -9.74 3.26
N LYS A 217 18.54 -9.45 3.79
CA LYS A 217 18.76 -8.34 4.75
C LYS A 217 18.31 -6.98 4.20
N ASP A 218 18.51 -6.76 2.90
CA ASP A 218 18.11 -5.58 2.15
C ASP A 218 16.61 -5.25 2.27
N ILE A 219 15.73 -6.24 2.24
CA ILE A 219 14.28 -6.04 2.43
C ILE A 219 13.99 -5.45 3.82
N TYR A 220 14.68 -5.93 4.85
CA TYR A 220 14.46 -5.47 6.23
C TYR A 220 15.10 -4.11 6.47
N ASP A 221 16.25 -3.84 5.85
CA ASP A 221 16.85 -2.51 5.85
C ASP A 221 15.90 -1.50 5.20
N LEU A 222 15.26 -1.85 4.07
CA LEU A 222 14.24 -1.02 3.41
C LEU A 222 13.02 -0.79 4.30
N LEU A 223 12.48 -1.84 4.95
CA LEU A 223 11.35 -1.69 5.87
C LEU A 223 11.70 -0.80 7.08
N LEU A 224 12.93 -0.86 7.58
CA LEU A 224 13.40 0.01 8.66
C LEU A 224 13.52 1.47 8.19
N MET A 225 14.02 1.71 6.98
CA MET A 225 14.10 3.06 6.40
C MET A 225 12.71 3.66 6.17
N MET A 226 11.75 2.86 5.66
CA MET A 226 10.36 3.30 5.52
C MET A 226 9.73 3.67 6.87
N LEU A 227 10.00 2.87 7.91
CA LEU A 227 9.51 3.16 9.26
C LEU A 227 10.14 4.44 9.82
N GLU A 228 11.44 4.64 9.62
CA GLU A 228 12.13 5.89 9.98
C GLU A 228 11.52 7.11 9.26
N ALA A 229 11.29 7.02 7.95
CA ALA A 229 10.67 8.10 7.19
C ALA A 229 9.23 8.40 7.65
N GLN A 230 8.47 7.36 8.03
CA GLN A 230 7.15 7.53 8.63
C GLN A 230 7.24 8.25 9.99
N GLU A 231 8.17 7.86 10.86
CA GLU A 231 8.42 8.51 12.15
C GLU A 231 8.82 9.98 11.98
N ASP A 232 9.73 10.28 11.05
CA ASP A 232 10.14 11.66 10.73
C ASP A 232 8.95 12.50 10.25
N SER A 233 8.06 11.92 9.43
CA SER A 233 6.86 12.62 8.95
C SER A 233 5.84 12.95 10.04
N MET A 234 5.84 12.23 11.16
CA MET A 234 4.95 12.54 12.29
C MET A 234 5.32 13.89 12.94
N GLN A 235 6.56 14.37 12.78
CA GLN A 235 6.95 15.69 13.25
C GLN A 235 6.15 16.81 12.58
N GLN A 236 5.72 16.59 11.33
CA GLN A 236 4.87 17.53 10.59
C GLN A 236 3.43 17.59 11.10
N GLN A 237 2.99 16.61 11.91
CA GLN A 237 1.68 16.59 12.55
C GLN A 237 1.68 17.30 13.92
N CYS A 238 2.85 17.58 14.48
CA CYS A 238 2.99 18.20 15.80
C CYS A 238 2.82 19.71 15.71
N MET A 239 1.75 20.25 16.28
CA MET A 239 1.49 21.71 16.29
C MET A 239 2.53 22.51 17.08
N GLU A 240 3.24 21.87 18.01
CA GLU A 240 4.29 22.51 18.82
C GLU A 240 5.64 22.58 18.08
N ASN A 241 5.82 21.80 17.01
CA ASN A 241 7.07 21.79 16.23
C ASN A 241 6.96 22.76 15.05
N THR A 242 7.71 23.87 15.11
CA THR A 242 7.77 24.84 14.03
C THR A 242 8.82 24.45 12.99
N LEU A 243 8.50 23.47 12.13
CA LEU A 243 9.36 23.10 11.00
C LEU A 243 9.37 24.20 9.93
N THR A 244 10.58 24.59 9.50
CA THR A 244 10.82 25.45 8.34
C THR A 244 10.40 24.78 7.03
N GLN A 245 10.27 25.55 5.95
CA GLN A 245 9.96 24.98 4.63
C GLN A 245 11.04 24.00 4.15
N SER A 246 12.32 24.29 4.42
CA SER A 246 13.41 23.38 4.05
C SER A 246 13.31 22.05 4.80
N GLU A 247 13.04 22.08 6.10
CA GLU A 247 12.92 20.85 6.90
C GLU A 247 11.72 20.02 6.47
N ARG A 248 10.58 20.65 6.16
CA ARG A 248 9.41 19.95 5.59
C ARG A 248 9.74 19.32 4.23
N LEU A 249 10.49 20.02 3.39
CA LEU A 249 10.94 19.49 2.11
C LEU A 249 11.86 18.29 2.31
N ASP A 250 12.81 18.35 3.26
CA ASP A 250 13.73 17.26 3.57
C ASP A 250 12.98 16.00 4.04
N ILE A 251 12.02 16.16 4.95
CA ILE A 251 11.18 15.04 5.40
C ILE A 251 10.34 14.50 4.24
N SER A 252 9.79 15.37 3.39
CA SER A 252 8.94 14.96 2.26
C SER A 252 9.73 14.21 1.19
N ILE A 253 10.96 14.64 0.89
CA ILE A 253 11.86 13.98 -0.07
C ILE A 253 12.36 12.64 0.46
N TYR A 254 12.66 12.53 1.75
CA TYR A 254 13.11 11.25 2.29
C TYR A 254 11.97 10.21 2.34
N LYS A 255 10.73 10.66 2.55
CA LYS A 255 9.56 9.77 2.65
C LYS A 255 8.95 9.39 1.30
N GLY A 256 8.88 10.32 0.35
CA GLY A 256 8.20 10.16 -0.94
C GLY A 256 9.09 9.56 -2.01
#